data_AF-A0A4Y2A6K8-F1
#
_entry.id   AF-A0A4Y2A6K8-F1
#
_cell.length_a   1.000
_cell.length_b   1.000
_cell.length_c   1.000
_cell.angle_alpha   90.00
_cell.angle_beta   90.00
_cell.angle_gamma   90.00
#
_symmetry.space_group_name_H-M   'P 1'
#
loop_
_entity.id
_entity.type
_entity.pdbx_description
1 polymer ?
#
loop_
_entity_poly.entity_id
_entity_poly.type
_entity_poly.pdbx_seq_one_letter_code
_entity_poly.pdbx_strand_id
1 'polypeptide(L)'
;MSQMKHYRMKNLHQLFLLEIKKIGKHMSIYNERDLCYFRTKIETYRRQAKATICFNCSGYYYAARKCHLRPKCIKYGGEHATQDCSIKEKIAEPKCVFCGE
;
A
#
# COMPACT_ATOMS: atom_id res chain seq x y z
N MET A 1 -6.01 4.73 9.03
CA MET A 1 -6.67 4.13 7.85
C MET A 1 -8.07 4.70 7.76
N SER A 2 -8.43 5.37 6.67
CA SER A 2 -9.77 5.95 6.50
C SER A 2 -10.78 4.83 6.22
N GLN A 3 -11.68 4.58 7.16
CA GLN A 3 -12.72 3.56 7.03
C GLN A 3 -13.70 3.96 5.91
N MET A 4 -13.97 3.03 4.99
CA MET A 4 -14.84 3.28 3.84
C MET A 4 -16.23 3.69 4.30
N LYS A 5 -16.71 4.82 3.76
CA LYS A 5 -18.07 5.31 3.99
C LYS A 5 -18.99 4.77 2.90
N HIS A 6 -20.21 4.43 3.26
CA HIS A 6 -21.25 4.11 2.30
C HIS A 6 -21.45 5.30 1.36
N TYR A 7 -21.26 5.11 0.06
CA TYR A 7 -21.23 6.20 -0.92
C TYR A 7 -22.48 7.10 -0.86
N ARG A 8 -23.67 6.50 -0.72
CA ARG A 8 -24.94 7.25 -0.64
C ARG A 8 -25.23 7.82 0.74
N MET A 9 -25.04 7.02 1.79
CA MET A 9 -25.48 7.39 3.16
C MET A 9 -24.41 8.17 3.92
N LYS A 10 -23.18 8.22 3.41
CA LYS A 10 -21.99 8.84 4.02
C LYS A 10 -21.67 8.39 5.45
N ASN A 11 -22.35 7.37 5.97
CA ASN A 11 -22.04 6.70 7.22
C ASN A 11 -20.95 5.64 7.01
N LEU A 12 -20.28 5.25 8.09
CA LEU A 12 -19.24 4.23 8.02
C LEU A 12 -19.86 2.90 7.62
N HIS A 13 -19.29 2.25 6.60
CA HIS A 13 -19.65 0.87 6.31
C HIS A 13 -19.07 -0.01 7.43
N GLN A 14 -19.90 -0.86 8.03
CA GLN A 14 -19.48 -1.80 9.07
C GLN A 14 -18.65 -2.92 8.42
N LEU A 15 -17.40 -2.59 8.09
CA LEU A 15 -16.39 -3.51 7.60
C LEU A 15 -15.56 -3.97 8.78
N PHE A 16 -15.46 -5.28 8.97
CA PHE A 16 -14.63 -5.90 9.99
C PHE A 16 -13.50 -6.67 9.31
N LEU A 17 -12.27 -6.48 9.78
CA LEU A 17 -11.14 -7.30 9.36
C LEU A 17 -10.97 -8.44 10.37
N LEU A 18 -10.99 -9.67 9.87
CA LEU A 18 -10.88 -10.88 10.68
C LEU A 18 -9.59 -11.63 10.31
N GLU A 19 -8.84 -12.04 11.32
CA GLU A 19 -7.71 -12.95 11.15
C GLU A 19 -8.16 -14.37 11.49
N ILE A 20 -8.15 -15.26 10.48
CA ILE A 20 -8.59 -16.64 10.62
C ILE A 20 -7.36 -17.55 10.55
N LYS A 21 -7.15 -18.35 11.59
CA LYS A 21 -6.11 -19.38 11.59
C LYS A 21 -6.45 -20.45 10.56
N LYS A 22 -5.46 -20.85 9.75
CA LYS A 22 -5.61 -21.88 8.71
C LYS A 22 -5.64 -23.29 9.31
N ILE A 23 -6.72 -23.61 10.03
CA ILE A 23 -6.90 -24.90 10.70
C ILE A 23 -8.17 -25.55 10.13
N GLY A 24 -8.08 -26.82 9.75
CA GLY A 24 -9.22 -27.56 9.18
C GLY A 24 -9.82 -26.89 7.94
N LYS A 25 -11.16 -26.92 7.83
CA LYS A 25 -11.93 -26.40 6.69
C LYS A 25 -12.12 -24.87 6.73
N HIS A 26 -11.09 -24.10 7.06
CA HIS A 26 -11.16 -22.63 7.18
C HIS A 26 -11.73 -21.88 5.96
N MET A 27 -11.68 -22.48 4.76
CA MET A 27 -12.24 -21.88 3.54
C MET A 27 -13.78 -21.94 3.47
N SER A 28 -14.45 -22.77 4.29
CA SER A 28 -15.91 -22.87 4.26
C SER A 28 -16.61 -21.57 4.67
N ILE A 29 -15.92 -20.71 5.43
CA ILE A 29 -16.46 -19.42 5.88
C ILE A 29 -16.86 -18.51 4.71
N TYR A 30 -16.22 -18.61 3.54
CA TYR A 30 -16.58 -17.79 2.39
C TYR A 30 -17.95 -18.16 1.78
N ASN A 31 -18.51 -19.31 2.17
CA ASN A 31 -19.86 -19.73 1.77
C ASN A 31 -20.95 -19.20 2.70
N GLU A 32 -20.58 -18.72 3.90
CA GLU A 32 -21.54 -18.20 4.88
C GLU A 32 -22.10 -16.86 4.42
N ARG A 33 -23.43 -16.76 4.43
CA ARG A 33 -24.20 -15.57 4.01
C ARG A 33 -24.79 -14.83 5.19
N ASP A 34 -24.91 -15.50 6.33
CA ASP A 34 -25.60 -15.02 7.50
C ASP A 34 -24.70 -15.25 8.71
N LEU A 35 -24.40 -14.16 9.42
CA LEU A 35 -23.64 -14.18 10.66
C LEU A 35 -24.51 -13.56 11.74
N CYS A 36 -24.91 -14.38 12.71
CA CYS A 36 -25.89 -14.00 13.73
C CYS A 36 -27.20 -13.50 13.08
N TYR A 37 -27.56 -12.24 13.29
CA TYR A 37 -28.77 -11.61 12.73
C TYR A 37 -28.48 -10.73 11.51
N PHE A 38 -27.26 -10.78 10.96
CA PHE A 38 -26.82 -9.96 9.84
C PHE A 38 -26.56 -10.78 8.60
N ARG A 39 -27.19 -10.37 7.50
CA ARG A 39 -26.82 -10.84 6.18
C ARG A 39 -25.48 -10.22 5.79
N THR A 40 -24.44 -11.04 5.69
CA THR A 40 -23.04 -10.61 5.54
C THR A 40 -22.43 -11.19 4.28
N LYS A 41 -21.50 -10.45 3.66
CA LYS A 41 -20.66 -10.95 2.57
C LYS A 41 -19.23 -11.05 3.07
N ILE A 42 -18.69 -12.26 3.11
CA ILE A 42 -17.31 -12.50 3.52
C ILE A 42 -16.44 -12.53 2.26
N GLU A 43 -15.47 -11.62 2.20
CA GLU A 43 -14.55 -11.50 1.08
C GLU A 43 -13.11 -11.68 1.55
N THR A 44 -12.26 -12.16 0.65
CA THR A 44 -10.82 -12.22 0.92
C THR A 44 -10.28 -10.81 1.06
N TYR A 45 -9.46 -10.58 2.10
CA TYR A 45 -8.81 -9.29 2.27
C TYR A 45 -7.84 -9.03 1.11
N ARG A 46 -8.15 -8.04 0.28
CA ARG A 46 -7.27 -7.55 -0.78
C ARG A 46 -6.45 -6.39 -0.22
N ARG A 47 -5.17 -6.63 0.06
CA ARG A 47 -4.24 -5.53 0.36
C ARG A 47 -4.23 -4.57 -0.83
N GLN A 48 -4.45 -3.29 -0.56
CA GLN A 48 -4.17 -2.27 -1.55
C GLN A 48 -2.69 -2.38 -1.95
N ALA A 49 -2.44 -2.48 -3.25
CA ALA A 49 -1.08 -2.45 -3.77
C ALA A 49 -0.46 -1.13 -3.31
N LYS A 50 0.60 -1.20 -2.50
CA LYS A 50 1.40 -0.01 -2.21
C LYS A 50 1.92 0.51 -3.53
N ALA A 51 1.82 1.82 -3.74
CA ALA A 51 2.39 2.45 -4.92
C ALA A 51 3.88 2.09 -4.99
N THR A 52 4.29 1.44 -6.08
CA THR A 52 5.70 1.18 -6.32
C THR A 52 6.42 2.50 -6.52
N ILE A 53 7.52 2.71 -5.80
CA ILE A 53 8.38 3.88 -5.99
C ILE A 53 9.48 3.49 -6.98
N CYS A 54 9.69 4.34 -7.97
CA CYS A 54 10.75 4.20 -8.95
C CYS A 54 12.10 4.61 -8.35
N PHE A 55 13.06 3.69 -8.23
CA PHE A 55 14.41 3.99 -7.71
C PHE A 55 15.27 4.86 -8.64
N ASN A 56 14.83 5.08 -9.89
CA ASN A 56 15.50 5.97 -10.83
C ASN A 56 15.06 7.42 -10.64
N CYS A 57 13.76 7.74 -10.53
CA CYS A 57 13.26 9.11 -10.54
C CYS A 57 12.35 9.49 -9.34
N SER A 58 12.19 8.59 -8.37
CA SER A 58 11.30 8.72 -7.21
C SER A 58 9.80 8.76 -7.52
N GLY A 59 9.38 8.59 -8.78
CA GLY A 59 7.96 8.58 -9.17
C GLY A 59 7.18 7.35 -8.67
N TYR A 60 5.86 7.47 -8.62
CA TYR A 60 4.97 6.41 -8.13
C TYR A 60 4.33 5.59 -9.27
N TYR A 61 3.95 4.34 -8.97
CA TYR A 61 3.17 3.42 -9.82
C TYR A 61 3.92 2.75 -10.99
N TYR A 62 5.24 2.89 -11.06
CA TYR A 62 6.07 2.17 -12.05
C TYR A 62 7.46 1.82 -11.49
N ALA A 63 8.12 0.85 -12.14
CA ALA A 63 9.45 0.39 -11.75
C ALA A 63 10.55 1.08 -12.58
N ALA A 64 11.75 1.20 -12.00
CA ALA A 64 12.92 1.83 -12.63
C ALA A 64 13.27 1.26 -14.01
N ARG A 65 13.07 -0.05 -14.23
CA ARG A 65 13.31 -0.72 -15.51
C ARG A 65 12.54 -0.14 -16.71
N LYS A 66 11.41 0.54 -16.48
CA LYS A 66 10.59 1.20 -17.52
C LYS A 66 10.70 2.73 -17.46
N CYS A 67 11.65 3.26 -16.69
CA CYS A 67 11.78 4.69 -16.46
C CYS A 67 12.82 5.30 -17.40
N HIS A 68 12.39 6.25 -18.23
CA HIS A 68 13.26 7.03 -19.13
C HIS A 68 13.47 8.47 -18.63
N LEU A 69 13.04 8.78 -17.41
CA LEU A 69 13.25 10.09 -16.78
C LEU A 69 14.69 10.23 -16.26
N ARG A 70 15.12 11.48 -16.10
CA ARG A 70 16.41 11.80 -15.49
C ARG A 70 16.51 11.20 -14.08
N PRO A 71 17.66 10.60 -13.72
CA PRO A 71 17.84 10.03 -12.40
C PRO A 71 17.74 11.08 -11.29
N LYS A 72 17.06 10.71 -10.21
CA LYS A 72 16.92 11.47 -8.97
C LYS A 72 17.01 10.50 -7.79
N CYS A 73 17.95 10.76 -6.90
CA CYS A 73 18.20 9.91 -5.74
C CYS A 73 17.11 10.09 -4.68
N ILE A 74 16.46 9.01 -4.24
CA ILE A 74 15.38 9.04 -3.23
C ILE A 74 15.90 9.54 -1.88
N LYS A 75 17.19 9.37 -1.60
CA LYS A 75 17.78 9.67 -0.29
C LYS A 75 17.86 11.17 -0.01
N TYR A 76 18.30 11.94 -1.02
CA TYR A 76 18.55 13.39 -0.85
C TYR A 76 18.30 14.23 -2.10
N GLY A 77 17.80 13.63 -3.19
CA GLY A 77 17.42 14.36 -4.40
C GLY A 77 18.55 14.64 -5.41
N GLY A 78 19.74 14.06 -5.26
CA GLY A 78 20.86 14.24 -6.20
C GLY A 78 20.60 13.67 -7.61
N GLU A 79 21.37 14.14 -8.60
CA GLU A 79 21.24 13.81 -10.04
C GLU A 79 21.82 12.43 -10.42
N HIS A 80 21.49 11.39 -9.67
CA HIS A 80 21.91 10.00 -9.92
C HIS A 80 20.82 9.04 -9.43
N ALA A 81 20.87 7.78 -9.89
CA ALA A 81 19.93 6.77 -9.43
C ALA A 81 20.22 6.39 -7.98
N THR A 82 19.19 6.00 -7.22
CA THR A 82 19.37 5.66 -5.79
C THR A 82 20.36 4.50 -5.58
N GLN A 83 20.55 3.64 -6.58
CA GLN A 83 21.49 2.52 -6.56
C GLN A 83 22.96 2.97 -6.64
N ASP A 84 23.24 4.08 -7.32
CA ASP A 84 24.60 4.62 -7.50
C ASP A 84 24.98 5.59 -6.37
N CYS A 85 24.13 5.71 -5.36
CA CYS A 85 24.32 6.64 -4.27
C CYS A 85 25.45 6.20 -3.33
N SER A 86 26.41 7.09 -3.08
CA SER A 86 27.54 6.82 -2.18
C SER A 86 27.11 6.63 -0.72
N ILE A 87 26.02 7.27 -0.30
CA ILE A 87 25.45 7.12 1.04
C ILE A 87 24.84 5.73 1.12
N LYS A 88 25.41 4.83 1.92
CA LYS A 88 24.85 3.48 2.15
C LYS A 88 24.06 3.38 3.45
N GLU A 89 24.30 4.30 4.37
CA GLU A 89 23.68 4.34 5.69
C GLU A 89 22.29 4.99 5.65
N LYS A 90 21.57 4.88 6.77
CA LYS A 90 20.29 5.57 6.96
C LYS A 90 20.57 7.05 7.22
N ILE A 91 19.86 7.92 6.50
CA ILE A 91 19.89 9.36 6.77
C ILE A 91 19.07 9.62 8.04
N ALA A 92 19.66 10.31 9.01
CA ALA A 92 19.03 10.62 10.29
C ALA A 92 17.79 11.52 10.12
N GLU A 93 17.90 12.53 9.26
CA GLU A 93 16.83 13.47 8.91
C GLU A 93 16.52 13.38 7.41
N PRO A 94 15.70 12.40 6.99
CA PRO A 94 15.36 12.25 5.58
C PRO A 94 14.47 13.42 5.14
N LYS A 95 14.84 14.04 4.01
CA LYS A 95 14.02 15.08 3.36
C LYS A 95 13.27 14.50 2.17
N CYS A 96 12.06 14.97 1.96
CA CYS A 96 11.27 14.62 0.80
C CYS A 96 11.90 15.20 -0.48
N VAL A 97 12.18 14.35 -1.46
CA VAL A 97 12.78 14.76 -2.75
C VAL A 97 11.87 15.62 -3.64
N PHE A 98 10.59 15.75 -3.27
CA PHE A 98 9.57 16.50 -3.99
C PHE A 98 9.24 17.84 -3.33
N CYS A 99 9.15 17.91 -2.00
CA CYS A 99 8.83 19.17 -1.29
C CYS A 99 9.97 19.72 -0.41
N GLY A 100 11.03 18.95 -0.16
CA GLY A 100 12.17 19.37 0.65
C GLY A 100 11.95 19.37 2.16
N GLU A 101 10.73 19.02 2.60
CA GLU A 101 10.32 18.86 4.00
C GLU A 101 10.78 17.52 4.60
#